data_AF-A0AAE1YFV9-F1
#
_entry.id   AF-A0AAE1YFV9-F1
#
_cell.length_a   1.000
_cell.length_b   1.000
_cell.length_c   1.000
_cell.angle_alpha   90.00
_cell.angle_beta   90.00
_cell.angle_gamma   90.00
#
_symmetry.space_group_name_H-M   'P 1'
#
loop_
_entity.id
_entity.type
_entity.pdbx_description
1 polymer ?
#
loop_
_entity_poly.entity_id
_entity_poly.type
_entity_poly.pdbx_seq_one_letter_code
_entity_poly.pdbx_strand_id
1 'polypeptide(L)'
;MKELNPNIDTPQNPEIPHQNCAQDFEIEHKQLKEEEQEHEEEELRRLLLPNVEELPDIPPSAVDANFTTFFAPDFMKPGHDQYVHRHANGLCVIGLAPTHVAFKDKGGITSVDFNVGKSDRSGIKVTGKRKKNAQLFESNTALCKVCTSDSSYIVRCCVKGSLLEVNDRLIKQPELLNTMAEREGYIAIMMPKPADWLKAKASLLSLDEYKKLRTEL
;
A
#
# COMPACT_ATOMS: atom_id res chain seq x y z
N MET A 1 101.50 -56.79 -31.09
CA MET A 1 100.37 -56.52 -32.01
C MET A 1 99.44 -55.54 -31.30
N LYS A 2 99.13 -54.40 -31.92
CA LYS A 2 98.29 -53.32 -31.38
C LYS A 2 96.93 -53.31 -32.09
N GLU A 3 95.88 -53.21 -31.26
CA GLU A 3 94.62 -52.44 -31.35
C GLU A 3 93.67 -52.53 -32.55
N LEU A 4 92.36 -52.67 -32.28
CA LEU A 4 91.30 -51.70 -32.67
C LEU A 4 89.89 -52.06 -32.12
N ASN A 5 89.13 -50.98 -31.85
CA ASN A 5 87.77 -50.75 -31.30
C ASN A 5 86.61 -51.77 -31.48
N PRO A 6 85.57 -51.69 -30.61
CA PRO A 6 84.21 -52.13 -30.91
C PRO A 6 83.26 -50.95 -31.21
N ASN A 7 82.26 -51.18 -32.05
CA ASN A 7 81.07 -50.33 -32.18
C ASN A 7 79.84 -51.26 -32.20
N ILE A 8 78.83 -50.94 -31.38
CA ILE A 8 77.56 -51.66 -31.26
C ILE A 8 76.46 -50.70 -31.69
N ASP A 9 75.54 -51.20 -32.54
CA ASP A 9 74.28 -50.53 -32.85
C ASP A 9 73.16 -51.57 -32.76
N THR A 10 72.03 -51.23 -32.14
CA THR A 10 70.82 -52.09 -32.06
C THR A 10 69.58 -51.19 -31.88
N PRO A 11 68.40 -51.55 -32.44
CA PRO A 11 67.42 -50.60 -32.95
C PRO A 11 66.22 -50.32 -32.00
N GLN A 12 65.46 -49.29 -32.40
CA GLN A 12 64.19 -48.81 -31.84
C GLN A 12 63.08 -49.87 -31.73
N ASN A 13 62.18 -49.69 -30.76
CA ASN A 13 60.85 -50.32 -30.68
C ASN A 13 59.76 -49.23 -30.47
N PRO A 14 58.51 -49.38 -30.98
CA PRO A 14 57.50 -48.31 -31.02
C PRO A 14 56.29 -48.48 -30.05
N GLU A 15 55.48 -47.40 -29.96
CA GLU A 15 54.10 -47.23 -29.42
C GLU A 15 53.92 -47.16 -27.88
N ILE A 16 53.04 -46.34 -27.25
CA ILE A 16 51.57 -46.07 -27.40
C ILE A 16 51.20 -44.73 -26.68
N PRO A 17 50.15 -43.96 -27.10
CA PRO A 17 49.77 -42.68 -26.48
C PRO A 17 48.85 -42.83 -25.25
N HIS A 18 49.36 -42.50 -24.06
CA HIS A 18 48.58 -42.33 -22.82
C HIS A 18 48.60 -40.85 -22.40
N GLN A 19 47.70 -40.01 -22.92
CA GLN A 19 47.65 -38.62 -22.47
C GLN A 19 46.28 -37.92 -22.43
N ASN A 20 45.20 -38.51 -22.95
CA ASN A 20 43.90 -37.80 -23.03
C ASN A 20 42.97 -37.94 -21.80
N CYS A 21 43.10 -38.97 -20.96
CA CYS A 21 42.08 -39.29 -19.94
C CYS A 21 42.03 -38.31 -18.73
N ALA A 22 43.17 -37.72 -18.33
CA ALA A 22 43.22 -36.85 -17.15
C ALA A 22 42.75 -35.42 -17.44
N GLN A 23 42.97 -34.93 -18.67
CA GLN A 23 42.50 -33.60 -19.09
C GLN A 23 40.98 -33.58 -19.27
N ASP A 24 40.40 -34.66 -19.81
CA ASP A 24 38.95 -34.79 -19.95
C ASP A 24 38.23 -34.78 -18.58
N PHE A 25 38.81 -35.41 -17.56
CA PHE A 25 38.27 -35.44 -16.18
C PHE A 25 38.31 -34.07 -15.48
N GLU A 26 39.38 -33.29 -15.64
CA GLU A 26 39.45 -31.94 -15.05
C GLU A 26 38.48 -30.96 -15.73
N ILE A 27 38.25 -31.11 -17.03
CA ILE A 27 37.28 -30.30 -17.78
C ILE A 27 35.85 -30.63 -17.34
N GLU A 28 35.47 -31.91 -17.25
CA GLU A 28 34.15 -32.33 -16.74
C GLU A 28 33.92 -31.83 -15.30
N HIS A 29 34.91 -31.97 -14.43
CA HIS A 29 34.77 -31.57 -13.02
C HIS A 29 34.68 -30.06 -12.83
N LYS A 30 35.26 -29.29 -13.76
CA LYS A 30 35.15 -27.82 -13.81
C LYS A 30 33.79 -27.41 -14.38
N GLN A 31 33.32 -28.08 -15.43
CA GLN A 31 31.98 -27.89 -16.01
C GLN A 31 30.88 -28.17 -14.99
N LEU A 32 30.97 -29.29 -14.26
CA LEU A 32 30.02 -29.65 -13.19
C LEU A 32 29.98 -28.59 -12.08
N LYS A 33 31.13 -28.00 -11.71
CA LYS A 33 31.18 -26.92 -10.72
C LYS A 33 30.60 -25.62 -11.24
N GLU A 34 30.83 -25.28 -12.50
CA GLU A 34 30.25 -24.10 -13.14
C GLU A 34 28.72 -24.25 -13.26
N GLU A 35 28.22 -25.45 -13.59
CA GLU A 35 26.79 -25.78 -13.64
C GLU A 35 26.12 -25.76 -12.25
N GLU A 36 26.77 -26.33 -11.22
CA GLU A 36 26.28 -26.22 -9.82
C GLU A 36 26.20 -24.76 -9.38
N GLN A 37 27.20 -23.95 -9.76
CA GLN A 37 27.27 -22.54 -9.37
C GLN A 37 26.24 -21.68 -10.12
N GLU A 38 25.97 -21.95 -11.41
CA GLU A 38 24.88 -21.33 -12.15
C GLU A 38 23.50 -21.73 -11.59
N HIS A 39 23.32 -23.00 -11.24
CA HIS A 39 22.07 -23.48 -10.65
C HIS A 39 21.80 -22.85 -9.27
N GLU A 40 22.82 -22.76 -8.42
CA GLU A 40 22.73 -22.05 -7.14
C GLU A 40 22.42 -20.56 -7.34
N GLU A 41 23.01 -19.90 -8.34
CA GLU A 41 22.71 -18.50 -8.65
C GLU A 41 21.28 -18.33 -9.17
N GLU A 42 20.77 -19.28 -9.97
CA GLU A 42 19.41 -19.24 -10.49
C GLU A 42 18.37 -19.48 -9.38
N GLU A 43 18.61 -20.44 -8.49
CA GLU A 43 17.82 -20.66 -7.26
C GLU A 43 17.83 -19.41 -6.38
N LEU A 44 19.00 -18.80 -6.17
CA LEU A 44 19.14 -17.57 -5.39
C LEU A 44 18.37 -16.40 -6.03
N ARG A 45 18.40 -16.27 -7.36
CA ARG A 45 17.62 -15.28 -8.10
C ARG A 45 16.12 -15.50 -7.94
N ARG A 46 15.64 -16.76 -8.01
CA ARG A 46 14.22 -17.08 -7.80
C ARG A 46 13.76 -16.80 -6.36
N LEU A 47 14.63 -16.98 -5.37
CA LEU A 47 14.35 -16.70 -3.96
C LEU A 47 14.34 -15.20 -3.63
N LEU A 48 15.22 -14.41 -4.25
CA LEU A 48 15.42 -13.00 -3.91
C LEU A 48 14.62 -12.04 -4.78
N LEU A 49 14.35 -12.38 -6.04
CA LEU A 49 13.67 -11.50 -6.98
C LEU A 49 12.22 -11.96 -7.19
N PRO A 50 11.23 -11.07 -7.04
CA PRO A 50 9.86 -11.40 -7.42
C PRO A 50 9.80 -11.67 -8.92
N ASN A 51 8.91 -12.58 -9.31
CA ASN A 51 8.64 -12.83 -10.72
C ASN A 51 8.13 -11.55 -11.37
N VAL A 52 8.84 -11.06 -12.40
CA VAL A 52 8.50 -9.82 -13.10
C VAL A 52 7.11 -9.89 -13.72
N GLU A 53 6.68 -11.08 -14.16
CA GLU A 53 5.36 -11.32 -14.74
C GLU A 53 4.22 -11.27 -13.70
N GLU A 54 4.54 -11.36 -12.40
CA GLU A 54 3.57 -11.28 -11.30
C GLU A 54 3.48 -9.88 -10.69
N LEU A 55 4.33 -8.95 -11.13
CA LEU A 55 4.27 -7.56 -10.68
C LEU A 55 3.07 -6.86 -11.32
N PRO A 56 2.35 -5.99 -10.57
CA PRO A 56 1.28 -5.21 -11.15
C PRO A 56 1.84 -4.19 -12.15
N ASP A 57 1.13 -3.98 -13.26
CA ASP A 57 1.50 -3.01 -14.30
C ASP A 57 1.68 -1.59 -13.75
N ILE A 58 0.92 -1.26 -12.69
CA ILE A 58 0.93 0.04 -12.04
C ILE A 58 1.19 -0.21 -10.55
N PRO A 59 2.21 0.44 -9.96
CA PRO A 59 2.47 0.31 -8.54
C PRO A 59 1.27 0.82 -7.72
N PRO A 60 0.97 0.20 -6.56
CA PRO A 60 -0.14 0.63 -5.72
C PRO A 60 0.06 2.08 -5.25
N SER A 61 -1.05 2.80 -5.11
CA SER A 61 -0.99 4.17 -4.60
C SER A 61 -0.56 4.19 -3.12
N ALA A 62 -0.15 5.36 -2.61
CA ALA A 62 0.18 5.51 -1.20
C ALA A 62 -1.01 5.17 -0.27
N VAL A 63 -2.24 5.34 -0.74
CA VAL A 63 -3.43 4.95 0.02
C VAL A 63 -3.55 3.43 0.03
N ASP A 64 -3.48 2.80 -1.14
CA ASP A 64 -3.64 1.33 -1.28
C ASP A 64 -2.54 0.55 -0.56
N ALA A 65 -1.30 1.06 -0.59
CA ALA A 65 -0.17 0.41 0.04
C ALA A 65 -0.18 0.52 1.58
N ASN A 66 -0.73 1.59 2.14
CA ASN A 66 -0.63 1.88 3.58
C ASN A 66 -1.95 1.69 4.34
N PHE A 67 -3.09 1.64 3.65
CA PHE A 67 -4.40 1.65 4.27
C PHE A 67 -5.32 0.56 3.72
N THR A 68 -6.18 0.03 4.60
CA THR A 68 -7.36 -0.73 4.20
C THR A 68 -8.58 0.18 4.20
N THR A 69 -9.26 0.28 3.06
CA THR A 69 -10.43 1.15 2.91
C THR A 69 -11.72 0.43 3.28
N PHE A 70 -12.51 1.09 4.11
CA PHE A 70 -13.86 0.67 4.47
C PHE A 70 -14.85 1.77 4.13
N PHE A 71 -16.13 1.42 3.94
CA PHE A 71 -17.17 2.36 3.56
C PHE A 71 -18.35 2.32 4.52
N ALA A 72 -18.87 3.50 4.85
CA ALA A 72 -20.10 3.71 5.60
C ALA A 72 -21.18 4.21 4.63
N PRO A 73 -21.96 3.31 4.00
CA PRO A 73 -23.03 3.73 3.10
C PRO A 73 -24.20 4.34 3.88
N ASP A 74 -24.90 5.30 3.27
CA ASP A 74 -26.13 5.91 3.79
C ASP A 74 -26.02 6.39 5.24
N PHE A 75 -24.85 6.91 5.64
CA PHE A 75 -24.58 7.15 7.05
C PHE A 75 -25.50 8.23 7.61
N MET A 76 -26.46 7.82 8.46
CA MET A 76 -27.59 8.61 8.99
C MET A 76 -28.64 9.05 7.95
N LYS A 77 -28.28 9.20 6.67
CA LYS A 77 -29.15 9.67 5.60
C LYS A 77 -28.81 8.97 4.28
N PRO A 78 -29.80 8.70 3.41
CA PRO A 78 -29.54 8.10 2.10
C PRO A 78 -28.58 8.93 1.25
N GLY A 79 -27.59 8.28 0.63
CA GLY A 79 -26.55 8.88 -0.22
C GLY A 79 -25.41 9.57 0.54
N HIS A 80 -25.42 9.57 1.87
CA HIS A 80 -24.36 10.16 2.70
C HIS A 80 -23.21 9.18 2.94
N ASP A 81 -22.61 8.71 1.85
CA ASP A 81 -21.55 7.70 1.89
C ASP A 81 -20.19 8.29 2.28
N GLN A 82 -19.53 7.67 3.26
CA GLN A 82 -18.20 8.10 3.71
C GLN A 82 -17.23 6.93 3.66
N TYR A 83 -15.95 7.20 3.37
CA TYR A 83 -14.90 6.20 3.50
C TYR A 83 -14.19 6.34 4.85
N VAL A 84 -13.59 5.23 5.29
CA VAL A 84 -12.69 5.15 6.43
C VAL A 84 -11.45 4.35 6.01
N HIS A 85 -10.34 5.04 5.74
CA HIS A 85 -9.05 4.39 5.50
C HIS A 85 -8.41 4.02 6.84
N ARG A 86 -8.18 2.72 7.05
CA ARG A 86 -7.58 2.18 8.27
C ARG A 86 -6.10 1.87 8.05
N HIS A 87 -5.23 2.55 8.79
CA HIS A 87 -3.81 2.23 8.84
C HIS A 87 -3.52 1.10 9.84
N ALA A 88 -2.43 0.35 9.64
CA ALA A 88 -1.98 -0.70 10.55
C ALA A 88 -1.74 -0.19 11.99
N ASN A 89 -1.23 1.03 12.12
CA ASN A 89 -1.00 1.70 13.42
C ASN A 89 -2.29 2.11 14.16
N GLY A 90 -3.47 1.80 13.60
CA GLY A 90 -4.75 2.05 14.24
C GLY A 90 -5.36 3.43 13.96
N LEU A 91 -4.71 4.25 13.14
CA LEU A 91 -5.27 5.51 12.65
C LEU A 91 -6.38 5.25 11.62
N CYS A 92 -7.40 6.10 11.65
CA CYS A 92 -8.49 6.13 10.69
C CYS A 92 -8.53 7.50 10.02
N VAL A 93 -8.43 7.53 8.69
CA VAL A 93 -8.67 8.75 7.90
C VAL A 93 -10.08 8.67 7.34
N ILE A 94 -10.85 9.74 7.49
CA ILE A 94 -12.26 9.81 7.08
C ILE A 94 -12.41 10.85 5.99
N GLY A 95 -13.24 10.55 4.99
CA GLY A 95 -13.65 11.48 3.95
C GLY A 95 -14.92 11.03 3.24
N LEU A 96 -15.24 11.72 2.14
CA LEU A 96 -16.43 11.42 1.34
C LEU A 96 -16.15 10.27 0.38
N ALA A 97 -17.03 9.28 0.35
CA ALA A 97 -16.93 8.19 -0.61
C ALA A 97 -17.35 8.66 -2.02
N PRO A 98 -16.88 8.03 -3.10
CA PRO A 98 -17.10 8.52 -4.46
C PRO A 98 -18.58 8.65 -4.87
N THR A 99 -19.48 7.84 -4.31
CA THR A 99 -20.92 7.93 -4.61
C THR A 99 -21.71 8.85 -3.67
N HIS A 100 -21.01 9.66 -2.84
CA HIS A 100 -21.67 10.59 -1.94
C HIS A 100 -22.50 11.64 -2.72
N VAL A 101 -23.70 11.92 -2.24
CA VAL A 101 -24.68 12.81 -2.89
C VAL A 101 -24.13 14.21 -3.22
N ALA A 102 -23.23 14.75 -2.39
CA ALA A 102 -22.58 16.04 -2.63
C ALA A 102 -21.81 16.14 -3.96
N PHE A 103 -21.36 15.01 -4.52
CA PHE A 103 -20.69 14.97 -5.82
C PHE A 103 -21.67 14.97 -7.00
N LYS A 104 -22.95 14.66 -6.75
CA LYS A 104 -24.00 14.63 -7.79
C LYS A 104 -24.60 16.02 -8.05
N ASP A 105 -24.43 16.95 -7.11
CA ASP A 105 -24.91 18.33 -7.26
C ASP A 105 -24.14 19.10 -8.33
N LYS A 106 -24.85 19.97 -9.07
CA LYS A 106 -24.25 20.77 -10.14
C LYS A 106 -23.22 21.74 -9.56
N GLY A 107 -22.00 21.69 -10.07
CA GLY A 107 -20.89 22.52 -9.59
C GLY A 107 -20.10 21.92 -8.42
N GLY A 108 -20.49 20.73 -7.94
CA GLY A 108 -19.77 20.02 -6.88
C GLY A 108 -19.72 20.79 -5.56
N ILE A 109 -18.70 20.49 -4.77
CA ILE A 109 -18.52 21.08 -3.45
C ILE A 109 -17.89 22.47 -3.59
N THR A 110 -18.54 23.47 -2.99
CA THR A 110 -18.16 24.88 -3.11
C THR A 110 -17.54 25.44 -1.83
N SER A 111 -17.85 24.86 -0.66
CA SER A 111 -17.26 25.28 0.62
C SER A 111 -17.36 24.20 1.69
N VAL A 112 -16.48 24.27 2.68
CA VAL A 112 -16.45 23.38 3.85
C VAL A 112 -16.38 24.21 5.12
N ASP A 113 -17.27 23.91 6.06
CA ASP A 113 -17.40 24.61 7.33
C ASP A 113 -17.22 23.62 8.49
N PHE A 114 -16.12 23.78 9.24
CA PHE A 114 -15.82 22.97 10.43
C PHE A 114 -16.53 23.44 11.70
N ASN A 115 -17.28 24.54 11.63
CA ASN A 115 -18.13 24.99 12.73
C ASN A 115 -19.50 24.29 12.68
N VAL A 116 -19.59 23.18 13.41
CA VAL A 116 -20.82 22.37 13.51
C VAL A 116 -21.72 22.80 14.68
N GLY A 117 -21.72 24.09 15.02
CA GLY A 117 -22.65 24.74 15.95
C GLY A 117 -22.32 24.63 17.44
N LYS A 118 -21.67 23.55 17.89
CA LYS A 118 -21.22 23.41 19.30
C LYS A 118 -19.76 23.81 19.50
N SER A 119 -18.94 23.69 18.47
CA SER A 119 -17.51 24.00 18.50
C SER A 119 -16.98 23.97 17.07
N ASP A 120 -16.02 24.85 16.80
CA ASP A 120 -15.21 24.76 15.60
C ASP A 120 -14.16 23.66 15.75
N ARG A 121 -14.15 22.70 14.81
CA ARG A 121 -13.20 21.59 14.82
C ARG A 121 -11.81 21.98 14.32
N SER A 122 -11.70 23.05 13.52
CA SER A 122 -10.42 23.53 12.99
C SER A 122 -9.50 24.09 14.08
N GLY A 123 -10.08 24.56 15.19
CA GLY A 123 -9.34 25.03 16.36
C GLY A 123 -8.72 23.91 17.23
N ILE A 124 -9.06 22.64 16.98
CA ILE A 124 -8.60 21.52 17.80
C ILE A 124 -7.19 21.13 17.37
N LYS A 125 -6.19 21.49 18.18
CA LYS A 125 -4.79 21.10 17.98
C LYS A 125 -4.35 20.11 19.04
N VAL A 126 -4.13 18.86 18.63
CA VAL A 126 -3.65 17.78 19.48
C VAL A 126 -2.13 17.84 19.58
N THR A 127 -1.58 17.79 20.80
CA THR A 127 -0.13 17.94 21.02
C THR A 127 0.45 16.88 21.95
N GLY A 128 1.71 16.51 21.68
CA GLY A 128 2.54 15.64 22.51
C GLY A 128 2.13 14.14 22.53
N LYS A 129 3.00 13.31 23.11
CA LYS A 129 2.81 11.84 23.21
C LYS A 129 1.50 11.43 23.88
N ARG A 130 0.98 12.26 24.79
CA ARG A 130 -0.27 12.01 25.52
C ARG A 130 -1.53 12.54 24.80
N LYS A 131 -1.41 13.04 23.56
CA LYS A 131 -2.51 13.60 22.76
C LYS A 131 -3.32 14.63 23.55
N LYS A 132 -2.63 15.59 24.16
CA LYS A 132 -3.25 16.64 24.95
C LYS A 132 -4.23 17.42 24.04
N ASN A 133 -5.40 17.74 24.57
CA ASN A 133 -6.53 18.39 23.87
C ASN A 133 -7.30 17.52 22.86
N ALA A 134 -6.94 16.24 22.68
CA ALA A 134 -7.72 15.35 21.82
C ALA A 134 -9.13 15.16 22.40
N GLN A 135 -10.14 15.50 21.60
CA GLN A 135 -11.53 15.31 21.97
C GLN A 135 -11.99 13.91 21.58
N LEU A 136 -12.67 13.23 22.50
CA LEU A 136 -13.28 11.93 22.23
C LEU A 136 -14.64 12.15 21.56
N PHE A 137 -14.80 11.65 20.34
CA PHE A 137 -16.04 11.71 19.59
C PHE A 137 -16.69 10.34 19.45
N GLU A 138 -18.03 10.35 19.43
CA GLU A 138 -18.86 9.22 19.04
C GLU A 138 -18.94 9.10 17.51
N SER A 139 -19.28 7.92 17.00
CA SER A 139 -19.37 7.65 15.55
C SER A 139 -20.30 8.61 14.80
N ASN A 140 -21.38 9.05 15.42
CA ASN A 140 -22.34 9.99 14.83
C ASN A 140 -22.00 11.47 15.05
N THR A 141 -20.86 11.80 15.67
CA THR A 141 -20.48 13.20 15.92
C THR A 141 -20.19 13.91 14.59
N ALA A 142 -20.73 15.11 14.42
CA ALA A 142 -20.51 15.94 13.24
C ALA A 142 -19.08 16.50 13.22
N LEU A 143 -18.41 16.37 12.07
CA LEU A 143 -17.06 16.88 11.82
C LEU A 143 -17.09 18.23 11.11
N CYS A 144 -17.80 18.29 9.98
CA CYS A 144 -17.97 19.49 9.20
C CYS A 144 -19.28 19.47 8.43
N LYS A 145 -19.63 20.61 7.87
CA LYS A 145 -20.70 20.82 6.90
C LYS A 145 -20.05 21.10 5.55
N VAL A 146 -20.33 20.24 4.58
CA VAL A 146 -19.91 20.39 3.19
C VAL A 146 -21.07 21.02 2.44
N CYS A 147 -20.83 22.12 1.73
CA CYS A 147 -21.84 22.86 1.00
C CYS A 147 -21.62 22.74 -0.51
N THR A 148 -22.71 22.61 -1.24
CA THR A 148 -22.77 22.73 -2.70
C THR A 148 -23.49 24.03 -3.05
N SER A 149 -23.83 24.28 -4.32
CA SER A 149 -24.62 25.46 -4.69
C SER A 149 -26.04 25.42 -4.10
N ASP A 150 -26.60 24.22 -4.00
CA ASP A 150 -28.03 24.02 -3.76
C ASP A 150 -28.31 23.48 -2.36
N SER A 151 -27.33 22.83 -1.72
CA SER A 151 -27.56 22.08 -0.49
C SER A 151 -26.34 22.03 0.44
N SER A 152 -26.53 21.43 1.62
CA SER A 152 -25.43 21.20 2.57
C SER A 152 -25.57 19.85 3.28
N TYR A 153 -24.43 19.22 3.51
CA TYR A 153 -24.30 17.85 4.00
C TYR A 153 -23.41 17.81 5.23
N ILE A 154 -23.89 17.13 6.28
CA ILE A 154 -23.12 16.96 7.52
C ILE A 154 -22.30 15.69 7.39
N VAL A 155 -20.98 15.85 7.46
CA VAL A 155 -20.01 14.75 7.53
C VAL A 155 -19.78 14.37 8.99
N ARG A 156 -19.64 13.08 9.28
CA ARG A 156 -19.59 12.53 10.65
C ARG A 156 -18.39 11.60 10.83
N CYS A 157 -18.08 11.28 12.08
CA CYS A 157 -16.87 10.54 12.42
C CYS A 157 -16.84 9.11 11.89
N CYS A 158 -17.99 8.44 11.71
CA CYS A 158 -18.12 7.02 11.35
C CYS A 158 -17.58 6.04 12.41
N VAL A 159 -16.50 6.40 13.10
CA VAL A 159 -15.84 5.63 14.15
C VAL A 159 -15.82 6.42 15.46
N LYS A 160 -15.99 5.74 16.59
CA LYS A 160 -15.79 6.32 17.91
C LYS A 160 -14.29 6.39 18.21
N GLY A 161 -13.78 7.56 18.60
CA GLY A 161 -12.35 7.72 18.84
C GLY A 161 -11.93 9.14 19.15
N SER A 162 -10.63 9.34 19.37
CA SER A 162 -10.05 10.66 19.57
C SER A 162 -9.83 11.35 18.23
N LEU A 163 -10.37 12.57 18.06
CA LEU A 163 -10.03 13.44 16.94
C LEU A 163 -8.60 13.94 17.11
N LEU A 164 -7.77 13.72 16.09
CA LEU A 164 -6.38 14.18 16.06
C LEU A 164 -6.20 15.41 15.20
N GLU A 165 -6.87 15.41 14.05
CA GLU A 165 -6.69 16.44 13.03
C GLU A 165 -7.95 16.57 12.17
N VAL A 166 -8.23 17.78 11.71
CA VAL A 166 -9.13 18.06 10.58
C VAL A 166 -8.35 18.78 9.50
N ASN A 167 -8.73 18.57 8.25
CA ASN A 167 -8.08 19.22 7.12
C ASN A 167 -8.59 20.66 6.95
N ASP A 168 -7.97 21.59 7.69
CA ASP A 168 -8.31 23.01 7.68
C ASP A 168 -8.05 23.69 6.32
N ARG A 169 -7.24 23.07 5.45
CA ARG A 169 -7.04 23.52 4.06
C ARG A 169 -8.36 23.59 3.30
N LEU A 170 -9.30 22.70 3.58
CA LEU A 170 -10.62 22.64 2.92
C LEU A 170 -11.46 23.92 3.11
N ILE A 171 -11.15 24.74 4.13
CA ILE A 171 -11.79 26.05 4.33
C ILE A 171 -11.42 27.00 3.18
N LYS A 172 -10.17 26.92 2.71
CA LYS A 172 -9.63 27.77 1.63
C LYS A 172 -9.64 27.10 0.27
N GLN A 173 -9.59 25.76 0.25
CA GLN A 173 -9.42 24.92 -0.93
C GLN A 173 -10.46 23.77 -0.96
N PRO A 174 -11.77 24.08 -1.05
CA PRO A 174 -12.82 23.05 -1.09
C PRO A 174 -12.74 22.17 -2.35
N GLU A 175 -12.08 22.62 -3.42
CA GLU A 175 -11.88 21.88 -4.67
C GLU A 175 -11.09 20.58 -4.50
N LEU A 176 -10.33 20.43 -3.41
CA LEU A 176 -9.64 19.18 -3.07
C LEU A 176 -10.62 18.03 -2.87
N LEU A 177 -11.84 18.29 -2.38
CA LEU A 177 -12.87 17.26 -2.26
C LEU A 177 -13.40 16.82 -3.63
N ASN A 178 -13.43 17.71 -4.64
CA ASN A 178 -13.92 17.36 -5.97
C ASN A 178 -12.88 16.58 -6.79
N THR A 179 -11.60 16.89 -6.60
CA THR A 179 -10.49 16.35 -7.42
C THR A 179 -9.72 15.22 -6.76
N MET A 180 -9.57 15.26 -5.44
CA MET A 180 -8.67 14.37 -4.68
C MET A 180 -9.30 13.91 -3.35
N ALA A 181 -10.60 13.60 -3.35
CA ALA A 181 -11.39 13.25 -2.16
C ALA A 181 -10.74 12.17 -1.26
N GLU A 182 -10.16 11.14 -1.87
CA GLU A 182 -9.56 9.98 -1.18
C GLU A 182 -8.10 10.23 -0.78
N ARG A 183 -7.51 11.37 -1.17
CA ARG A 183 -6.10 11.71 -0.91
C ARG A 183 -6.01 13.02 -0.14
N GLU A 184 -5.72 14.12 -0.82
CA GLU A 184 -5.57 15.44 -0.19
C GLU A 184 -6.87 16.03 0.33
N GLY A 185 -8.01 15.53 -0.15
CA GLY A 185 -9.36 15.91 0.26
C GLY A 185 -9.89 15.18 1.50
N TYR A 186 -9.04 14.48 2.28
CA TYR A 186 -9.49 13.89 3.55
C TYR A 186 -10.09 14.95 4.48
N ILE A 187 -11.02 14.55 5.35
CA ILE A 187 -11.75 15.46 6.24
C ILE A 187 -11.16 15.45 7.64
N ALA A 188 -10.89 14.26 8.18
CA ALA A 188 -10.39 14.12 9.54
C ALA A 188 -9.53 12.88 9.75
N ILE A 189 -8.63 12.97 10.73
CA ILE A 189 -7.84 11.85 11.23
C ILE A 189 -8.29 11.53 12.65
N MET A 190 -8.74 10.30 12.84
CA MET A 190 -9.27 9.76 14.09
C MET A 190 -8.37 8.64 14.60
N MET A 191 -8.31 8.49 15.93
CA MET A 191 -7.74 7.30 16.55
C MET A 191 -8.78 6.60 17.44
N PRO A 192 -9.44 5.54 16.93
CA PRO A 192 -10.31 4.70 17.73
C PRO A 192 -9.52 3.81 18.69
N LYS A 193 -10.14 3.39 19.79
CA LYS A 193 -9.61 2.30 20.62
C LYS A 193 -9.81 0.96 19.90
N PRO A 194 -9.00 -0.07 20.18
CA PRO A 194 -9.17 -1.39 19.55
C PRO A 194 -10.60 -1.96 19.68
N ALA A 195 -11.21 -1.83 20.86
CA ALA A 195 -12.59 -2.30 21.08
C ALA A 195 -13.64 -1.50 20.29
N ASP A 196 -13.44 -0.19 20.15
CA ASP A 196 -14.37 0.68 19.41
C ASP A 196 -14.23 0.45 17.89
N TRP A 197 -13.02 0.13 17.43
CA TRP A 197 -12.79 -0.26 16.03
C TRP A 197 -13.53 -1.54 15.66
N LEU A 198 -13.49 -2.58 16.51
CA LEU A 198 -14.21 -3.83 16.24
C LEU A 198 -15.71 -3.60 16.04
N LYS A 199 -16.30 -2.72 16.85
CA LYS A 199 -17.71 -2.33 16.71
C LYS A 199 -17.97 -1.57 15.42
N ALA A 200 -17.12 -0.60 15.08
CA ALA A 200 -17.27 0.15 13.84
C ALA A 200 -17.12 -0.74 12.60
N LYS A 201 -16.10 -1.60 12.57
CA LYS A 201 -15.83 -2.53 11.47
C LYS A 201 -17.03 -3.42 11.17
N ALA A 202 -17.80 -3.84 12.17
CA ALA A 202 -19.01 -4.65 11.97
C ALA A 202 -20.13 -3.93 11.20
N SER A 203 -20.10 -2.60 11.14
CA SER A 203 -21.07 -1.76 10.41
C SER A 203 -20.54 -1.20 9.09
N LEU A 204 -19.24 -1.40 8.80
CA LEU A 204 -18.59 -0.87 7.62
C LEU A 204 -18.44 -1.96 6.55
N LEU A 205 -18.50 -1.55 5.29
CA LEU A 205 -18.34 -2.42 4.14
C LEU A 205 -16.89 -2.40 3.63
N SER A 206 -16.43 -3.54 3.14
CA SER A 206 -15.24 -3.61 2.29
C SER A 206 -15.50 -2.96 0.92
N LEU A 207 -14.44 -2.73 0.15
CA LEU A 207 -14.55 -2.16 -1.21
C LEU A 207 -15.46 -3.02 -2.12
N ASP A 208 -15.33 -4.35 -2.06
CA ASP A 208 -16.11 -5.25 -2.90
C ASP A 208 -17.60 -5.25 -2.53
N GLU A 209 -17.90 -5.23 -1.22
CA GLU A 209 -19.28 -5.12 -0.73
C GLU A 209 -19.89 -3.76 -1.09
N TYR A 210 -19.10 -2.70 -0.98
CA TYR A 210 -19.52 -1.35 -1.34
C TYR A 210 -19.82 -1.21 -2.83
N LYS A 211 -18.95 -1.73 -3.71
CA LYS A 211 -19.19 -1.78 -5.17
C LYS A 211 -20.43 -2.58 -5.54
N LYS A 212 -20.70 -3.70 -4.86
CA LYS A 212 -21.92 -4.48 -5.07
C LYS A 212 -23.17 -3.70 -4.68
N LEU A 213 -23.12 -2.96 -3.57
CA LEU A 213 -24.22 -2.13 -3.09
C LEU A 213 -24.44 -0.89 -3.98
N ARG A 214 -23.36 -0.27 -4.44
CA ARG A 214 -23.33 0.92 -5.29
C ARG A 214 -22.89 0.50 -6.69
N THR A 215 -23.82 -0.09 -7.43
CA THR A 215 -23.63 -0.56 -8.81
C THR A 215 -23.31 0.56 -9.81
N GLU A 216 -23.17 1.82 -9.35
CA GLU A 216 -22.83 3.02 -10.13
C GLU A 216 -21.32 3.39 -10.06
N LEU A 217 -20.44 2.51 -9.53
CA LEU A 217 -18.98 2.72 -9.48
C LEU A 217 -18.23 2.15 -10.69
#